data_AF-A0A1E5SY60-F1
#
_entry.id   AF-A0A1E5SY60-F1
#
_cell.length_a   1.000
_cell.length_b   1.000
_cell.length_c   1.000
_cell.angle_alpha   90.00
_cell.angle_beta   90.00
_cell.angle_gamma   90.00
#
_symmetry.space_group_name_H-M   'P 1'
#
loop_
_entity.id
_entity.type
_entity.pdbx_description
1 polymer ?
#
loop_
_entity_poly.entity_id
_entity_poly.type
_entity_poly.pdbx_seq_one_letter_code
_entity_poly.pdbx_strand_id
1 'polypeptide(L)'
;MKRHLLFTFFLFIISSSIKGQSEQEAVRAVLDNFIEGTSYNYPDKILSAFYPGTPMFLHNDADTVMIYSAERYASLYTRRPPGTRNKRYGKILTIDIEKDIASAKIETLIPSFDKRFIDLVLLKKIDGEWKIISKAATAEPIPKTILQSTPKPVKKTVMSGLKKPWSMAFINESEALVAEKDGTVLRVNLETKSQKAISGLPKDVGREILIDTVKHTNGIFPAGAHGKKFSFNAGWFQVLLDPDFQNNQYIYISYAAENEEKASALKVIRGQLNENQLTAVETLFLAGPYTHGLYHYGGGMAFGNDGKLYISTGERNFYEHLNPKIPVAQNIEDPRGKIIRINPDGSIPTDNPNFGKKAVPGLFATGIRAAQGITLDANSGKLWFSEHGTMQGDELNIISPQANYGWPNRTTGGYRTKNYKPYEISGTTYTMPKHFWQHTIAPTGLTFYYGNEFPQWKNNLIVPGLSKGNLWRMVIENDELVSTEELFINDRVRLRKAVTSPAGELYLLTDEADGKIIKLENGNK
;
A
#
# COMPACT_ATOMS: atom_id res chain seq x y z
N MET A 1 -76.66 -11.45 3.00
CA MET A 1 -76.00 -10.12 2.91
C MET A 1 -75.13 -9.90 4.14
N LYS A 2 -73.82 -9.95 3.99
CA LYS A 2 -72.83 -9.11 4.71
C LYS A 2 -71.44 -9.49 4.16
N ARG A 3 -70.89 -8.58 3.34
CA ARG A 3 -69.53 -8.59 2.82
C ARG A 3 -68.58 -8.25 3.97
N HIS A 4 -67.50 -9.01 4.15
CA HIS A 4 -66.33 -8.51 4.86
C HIS A 4 -65.07 -8.69 4.02
N LEU A 5 -64.29 -7.63 4.10
CA LEU A 5 -63.27 -7.15 3.19
C LEU A 5 -61.91 -7.74 3.59
N LEU A 6 -61.10 -8.08 2.59
CA LEU A 6 -59.68 -8.46 2.75
C LEU A 6 -58.89 -7.36 3.46
N PHE A 7 -58.02 -7.75 4.40
CA PHE A 7 -56.81 -7.01 4.75
C PHE A 7 -55.67 -8.04 4.95
N THR A 8 -54.81 -8.17 3.94
CA THR A 8 -53.63 -9.02 4.00
C THR A 8 -52.47 -8.18 4.53
N PHE A 9 -52.09 -8.36 5.79
CA PHE A 9 -50.89 -7.76 6.37
C PHE A 9 -49.66 -8.56 5.88
N PHE A 10 -48.84 -7.97 5.01
CA PHE A 10 -47.51 -8.48 4.72
C PHE A 10 -46.58 -8.09 5.87
N LEU A 11 -46.25 -9.06 6.73
CA LEU A 11 -45.23 -8.90 7.76
C LEU A 11 -43.85 -9.01 7.09
N PHE A 12 -43.19 -7.88 6.86
CA PHE A 12 -41.77 -7.86 6.48
C PHE A 12 -40.94 -8.21 7.72
N ILE A 13 -40.48 -9.47 7.81
CA ILE A 13 -39.45 -9.86 8.78
C ILE A 13 -38.13 -9.30 8.24
N ILE A 14 -37.72 -8.14 8.75
CA ILE A 14 -36.35 -7.65 8.60
C ILE A 14 -35.47 -8.56 9.45
N SER A 15 -34.84 -9.56 8.84
CA SER A 15 -33.78 -10.33 9.46
C SER A 15 -32.53 -9.45 9.55
N SER A 16 -32.48 -8.59 10.57
CA SER A 16 -31.22 -7.99 11.01
C SER A 16 -30.36 -9.10 11.58
N SER A 17 -29.43 -9.63 10.77
CA SER A 17 -28.34 -10.45 11.27
C SER A 17 -27.40 -9.56 12.09
N ILE A 18 -27.76 -9.30 13.35
CA ILE A 18 -26.82 -8.86 14.36
C ILE A 18 -25.80 -9.99 14.47
N LYS A 19 -24.64 -9.84 13.83
CA LYS A 19 -23.49 -10.70 14.12
C LYS A 19 -23.12 -10.39 15.57
N GLY A 20 -23.62 -11.20 16.51
CA GLY A 20 -23.10 -11.20 17.87
C GLY A 20 -21.60 -11.45 17.79
N GLN A 21 -20.81 -10.60 18.45
CA GLN A 21 -19.38 -10.85 18.60
C GLN A 21 -19.21 -12.23 19.25
N SER A 22 -18.36 -13.07 18.67
CA SER A 22 -18.08 -14.38 19.28
C SER A 22 -17.39 -14.18 20.64
N GLU A 23 -17.61 -15.10 21.59
CA GLU A 23 -16.94 -15.04 22.90
C GLU A 23 -15.40 -15.00 22.75
N GLN A 24 -14.87 -15.69 21.73
CA GLN A 24 -13.46 -15.66 21.36
C GLN A 24 -12.96 -14.25 21.00
N GLU A 25 -13.71 -13.52 20.18
CA GLU A 25 -13.39 -12.14 19.80
C GLU A 25 -13.53 -11.19 21.00
N ALA A 26 -14.51 -11.41 21.87
CA ALA A 26 -14.74 -10.59 23.05
C ALA A 26 -13.61 -10.74 24.08
N VAL A 27 -13.19 -11.98 24.37
CA VAL A 27 -12.00 -12.26 25.21
C VAL A 27 -10.74 -11.68 24.58
N ARG A 28 -10.55 -11.85 23.26
CA ARG A 28 -9.38 -11.32 22.55
C ARG A 28 -9.30 -9.79 22.63
N ALA A 29 -10.44 -9.08 22.52
CA ALA A 29 -10.49 -7.63 22.64
C ALA A 29 -10.02 -7.13 24.03
N VAL A 30 -10.37 -7.85 25.10
CA VAL A 30 -9.88 -7.54 26.46
C VAL A 30 -8.36 -7.68 26.55
N LEU A 31 -7.82 -8.77 26.02
CA LEU A 31 -6.39 -9.04 26.02
C LEU A 31 -5.62 -8.04 25.14
N ASP A 32 -6.16 -7.69 23.98
CA ASP A 32 -5.59 -6.68 23.07
C ASP A 32 -5.57 -5.29 23.76
N ASN A 33 -6.63 -4.90 24.49
CA ASN A 33 -6.63 -3.67 25.29
C ASN A 33 -5.52 -3.65 26.34
N PHE A 34 -5.30 -4.76 27.04
CA PHE A 34 -4.19 -4.88 27.99
C PHE A 34 -2.81 -4.76 27.31
N ILE A 35 -2.61 -5.49 26.21
CA ILE A 35 -1.35 -5.47 25.44
C ILE A 35 -1.07 -4.08 24.89
N GLU A 36 -2.06 -3.46 24.25
CA GLU A 36 -1.94 -2.13 23.68
C GLU A 36 -1.70 -1.09 24.78
N GLY A 37 -2.44 -1.16 25.88
CA GLY A 37 -2.28 -0.24 27.00
C GLY A 37 -0.88 -0.26 27.59
N THR A 38 -0.28 -1.44 27.72
CA THR A 38 1.09 -1.58 28.20
C THR A 38 2.15 -1.24 27.14
N SER A 39 1.84 -1.43 25.85
CA SER A 39 2.74 -1.17 24.72
C SER A 39 2.79 0.31 24.31
N TYR A 40 1.72 1.07 24.58
CA TYR A 40 1.56 2.46 24.13
C TYR A 40 1.19 3.45 25.25
N ASN A 41 1.36 3.07 26.51
CA ASN A 41 1.09 3.93 27.68
C ASN A 41 -0.38 4.41 27.77
N TYR A 42 -1.36 3.54 27.52
CA TYR A 42 -2.79 3.83 27.76
C TYR A 42 -3.24 3.22 29.10
N PRO A 43 -3.17 3.96 30.24
CA PRO A 43 -3.61 3.43 31.53
C PRO A 43 -5.10 3.05 31.53
N ASP A 44 -5.95 3.79 30.81
CA ASP A 44 -7.39 3.50 30.73
C ASP A 44 -7.70 2.19 30.01
N LYS A 45 -6.91 1.82 28.98
CA LYS A 45 -7.04 0.53 28.30
C LYS A 45 -6.55 -0.63 29.16
N ILE A 46 -5.53 -0.39 29.99
CA ILE A 46 -5.12 -1.37 31.01
C ILE A 46 -6.30 -1.55 31.98
N LEU A 47 -6.81 -0.48 32.59
CA LEU A 47 -7.90 -0.55 33.56
C LEU A 47 -9.17 -1.18 33.00
N SER A 48 -9.57 -0.85 31.77
CA SER A 48 -10.79 -1.39 31.16
C SER A 48 -10.74 -2.90 30.96
N ALA A 49 -9.54 -3.47 30.84
CA ALA A 49 -9.32 -4.90 30.68
C ALA A 49 -9.44 -5.69 31.99
N PHE A 50 -9.27 -5.05 33.15
CA PHE A 50 -9.30 -5.73 34.45
C PHE A 50 -10.60 -5.47 35.21
N TYR A 51 -11.00 -6.42 36.06
CA TYR A 51 -11.98 -6.16 37.10
C TYR A 51 -11.32 -5.30 38.20
N PRO A 52 -12.02 -4.31 38.79
CA PRO A 52 -11.43 -3.42 39.80
C PRO A 52 -10.77 -4.19 40.96
N GLY A 53 -9.58 -3.75 41.37
CA GLY A 53 -8.82 -4.37 42.45
C GLY A 53 -8.18 -5.72 42.12
N THR A 54 -8.21 -6.16 40.86
CA THR A 54 -7.63 -7.46 40.45
C THR A 54 -6.16 -7.59 40.90
N PRO A 55 -5.80 -8.67 41.62
CA PRO A 55 -4.42 -8.92 42.02
C PRO A 55 -3.57 -9.37 40.82
N MET A 56 -2.40 -8.78 40.72
CA MET A 56 -1.38 -9.10 39.72
C MET A 56 -0.12 -9.56 40.44
N PHE A 57 0.23 -10.83 40.25
CA PHE A 57 1.47 -11.43 40.74
C PHE A 57 2.55 -11.21 39.69
N LEU A 58 3.47 -10.30 39.96
CA LEU A 58 4.48 -9.85 39.02
C LEU A 58 5.85 -10.46 39.34
N HIS A 59 6.60 -10.77 38.30
CA HIS A 59 7.98 -11.19 38.42
C HIS A 59 8.90 -10.04 38.85
N ASN A 60 9.85 -10.34 39.73
CA ASN A 60 11.03 -9.53 39.99
C ASN A 60 12.26 -10.42 40.11
N ASP A 61 13.45 -9.85 39.89
CA ASP A 61 14.73 -10.58 39.92
C ASP A 61 15.18 -11.00 41.33
N ALA A 62 14.42 -10.64 42.38
CA ALA A 62 14.76 -10.93 43.76
C ALA A 62 14.05 -12.19 44.31
N ASP A 63 13.38 -12.98 43.45
CA ASP A 63 12.58 -14.15 43.82
C ASP A 63 11.57 -13.89 44.96
N THR A 64 11.11 -12.64 45.06
CA THR A 64 10.05 -12.24 46.01
C THR A 64 8.74 -12.02 45.27
N VAL A 65 7.61 -12.25 45.93
CA VAL A 65 6.30 -12.02 45.30
C VAL A 65 5.99 -10.52 45.27
N MET A 66 5.92 -9.94 44.07
CA MET A 66 5.44 -8.56 43.89
C MET A 66 3.95 -8.61 43.53
N ILE A 67 3.10 -8.05 44.40
CA ILE A 67 1.64 -8.03 44.18
C ILE A 67 1.18 -6.60 43.98
N TYR A 68 0.66 -6.29 42.79
CA TYR A 68 0.01 -5.00 42.49
C TYR A 68 -1.49 -5.19 42.23
N SER A 69 -2.27 -4.16 42.49
CA SER A 69 -3.62 -4.07 41.91
C SER A 69 -3.52 -3.62 40.45
N ALA A 70 -4.58 -3.85 39.68
CA ALA A 70 -4.68 -3.35 38.31
C ALA A 70 -4.46 -1.83 38.21
N GLU A 71 -4.96 -1.06 39.17
CA GLU A 71 -4.82 0.40 39.24
C GLU A 71 -3.38 0.82 39.51
N ARG A 72 -2.72 0.16 40.46
CA ARG A 72 -1.29 0.40 40.74
C ARG A 72 -0.42 0.00 39.56
N TYR A 73 -0.78 -1.03 38.82
CA TYR A 73 -0.04 -1.41 37.62
C TYR A 73 -0.26 -0.41 36.49
N ALA A 74 -1.50 -0.01 36.24
CA ALA A 74 -1.85 1.00 35.24
C ALA A 74 -1.16 2.35 35.51
N SER A 75 -1.02 2.74 36.79
CA SER A 75 -0.34 3.98 37.16
C SER A 75 1.14 4.02 36.78
N LEU A 76 1.77 2.88 36.47
CA LEU A 76 3.15 2.85 35.96
C LEU A 76 3.26 3.42 34.54
N TYR A 77 2.15 3.48 33.82
CA TYR A 77 2.06 3.89 32.41
C TYR A 77 1.62 5.34 32.23
N THR A 78 1.56 6.13 33.30
CA THR A 78 1.25 7.58 33.25
C THR A 78 2.49 8.44 33.03
N ARG A 79 3.69 7.84 33.10
CA ARG A 79 4.99 8.55 33.00
C ARG A 79 5.27 9.11 31.61
N ARG A 80 4.56 8.63 30.58
CA ARG A 80 4.68 9.08 29.19
C ARG A 80 3.30 9.39 28.64
N PRO A 81 3.17 10.32 27.67
CA PRO A 81 1.88 10.61 27.05
C PRO A 81 1.25 9.34 26.45
N PRO A 82 -0.08 9.15 26.60
CA PRO A 82 -0.79 8.06 25.95
C PRO A 82 -0.56 8.04 24.43
N GLY A 83 -0.36 6.84 23.87
CA GLY A 83 0.06 6.63 22.48
C GLY A 83 1.58 6.56 22.28
N THR A 84 2.39 6.95 23.28
CA THR A 84 3.85 6.84 23.18
C THR A 84 4.26 5.37 23.27
N ARG A 85 5.05 4.86 22.31
CA ARG A 85 5.50 3.46 22.35
C ARG A 85 6.44 3.17 23.53
N ASN A 86 6.20 2.06 24.21
CA ASN A 86 6.90 1.62 25.43
C ASN A 86 7.90 0.47 25.19
N LYS A 87 8.24 0.16 23.93
CA LYS A 87 9.14 -0.95 23.54
C LYS A 87 8.81 -2.29 24.22
N ARG A 88 7.52 -2.51 24.54
CA ARG A 88 6.97 -3.79 24.97
C ARG A 88 6.25 -4.38 23.75
N TYR A 89 6.49 -5.65 23.48
CA TYR A 89 5.94 -6.34 22.32
C TYR A 89 5.12 -7.51 22.81
N GLY A 90 3.81 -7.28 22.98
CA GLY A 90 2.87 -8.27 23.47
C GLY A 90 2.28 -9.13 22.36
N LYS A 91 2.09 -10.42 22.62
CA LYS A 91 1.43 -11.38 21.74
C LYS A 91 0.61 -12.36 22.55
N ILE A 92 -0.64 -12.59 22.15
CA ILE A 92 -1.48 -13.66 22.70
C ILE A 92 -0.99 -15.00 22.12
N LEU A 93 -0.65 -15.96 22.98
CA LEU A 93 -0.22 -17.30 22.59
C LEU A 93 -1.39 -18.29 22.55
N THR A 94 -2.24 -18.28 23.58
CA THR A 94 -3.40 -19.18 23.68
C THR A 94 -4.56 -18.47 24.36
N ILE A 95 -5.78 -18.86 23.99
CA ILE A 95 -7.04 -18.52 24.67
C ILE A 95 -7.83 -19.83 24.76
N ASP A 96 -8.31 -20.14 25.95
CA ASP A 96 -9.18 -21.28 26.24
C ASP A 96 -10.42 -20.78 26.98
N ILE A 97 -11.62 -21.11 26.50
CA ILE A 97 -12.89 -20.56 26.98
C ILE A 97 -13.83 -21.70 27.36
N GLU A 98 -14.38 -21.63 28.58
CA GLU A 98 -15.43 -22.52 29.05
C GLU A 98 -16.59 -21.68 29.59
N LYS A 99 -17.68 -21.59 28.82
CA LYS A 99 -18.87 -20.76 29.11
C LYS A 99 -18.53 -19.30 29.43
N ASP A 100 -18.45 -18.97 30.71
CA ASP A 100 -18.31 -17.62 31.25
C ASP A 100 -16.97 -17.41 31.98
N ILE A 101 -16.04 -18.35 31.85
CA ILE A 101 -14.63 -18.23 32.27
C ILE A 101 -13.70 -18.44 31.06
N ALA A 102 -12.51 -17.85 31.12
CA ALA A 102 -11.47 -18.09 30.13
C ALA A 102 -10.08 -18.04 30.77
N SER A 103 -9.13 -18.74 30.18
CA SER A 103 -7.71 -18.59 30.50
C SER A 103 -6.94 -18.20 29.24
N ALA A 104 -5.89 -17.40 29.40
CA ALA A 104 -5.04 -17.04 28.28
C ALA A 104 -3.58 -16.94 28.69
N LYS A 105 -2.71 -17.17 27.70
CA LYS A 105 -1.26 -16.99 27.83
C LYS A 105 -0.81 -15.85 26.93
N ILE A 106 -0.13 -14.86 27.50
CA ILE A 106 0.42 -13.71 26.77
C ILE A 106 1.94 -13.72 26.92
N GLU A 107 2.63 -13.47 25.82
CA GLU A 107 4.07 -13.23 25.79
C GLU A 107 4.32 -11.74 25.62
N THR A 108 5.21 -11.17 26.45
CA THR A 108 5.67 -9.79 26.30
C THR A 108 7.18 -9.73 26.26
N LEU A 109 7.76 -9.28 25.15
CA LEU A 109 9.20 -9.02 25.06
C LEU A 109 9.51 -7.59 25.51
N ILE A 110 10.51 -7.42 26.37
CA ILE A 110 11.03 -6.11 26.78
C ILE A 110 12.55 -6.10 26.55
N PRO A 111 13.01 -5.69 25.35
CA PRO A 111 14.42 -5.73 24.99
C PRO A 111 15.31 -4.88 25.91
N SER A 112 14.80 -3.78 26.47
CA SER A 112 15.58 -2.93 27.38
C SER A 112 15.95 -3.61 28.70
N PHE A 113 15.24 -4.68 29.06
CA PHE A 113 15.53 -5.48 30.25
C PHE A 113 16.13 -6.85 29.90
N ASP A 114 16.28 -7.17 28.61
CA ASP A 114 16.62 -8.52 28.13
C ASP A 114 15.69 -9.61 28.71
N LYS A 115 14.39 -9.30 28.85
CA LYS A 115 13.41 -10.21 29.44
C LYS A 115 12.27 -10.54 28.49
N ARG A 116 11.93 -11.82 28.45
CA ARG A 116 10.67 -12.37 27.93
C ARG A 116 9.76 -12.65 29.11
N PHE A 117 8.64 -11.94 29.17
CA PHE A 117 7.60 -12.17 30.17
C PHE A 117 6.53 -13.11 29.63
N ILE A 118 6.08 -14.02 30.48
CA ILE A 118 4.92 -14.88 30.23
C ILE A 118 3.88 -14.57 31.28
N ASP A 119 2.74 -14.07 30.82
CA ASP A 119 1.58 -13.81 31.63
C ASP A 119 0.56 -14.93 31.45
N LEU A 120 0.13 -15.52 32.56
CA LEU A 120 -1.07 -16.35 32.63
C LEU A 120 -2.19 -15.51 33.24
N VAL A 121 -3.30 -15.40 32.51
CA VAL A 121 -4.45 -14.60 32.94
C VAL A 121 -5.69 -15.48 33.03
N LEU A 122 -6.51 -15.21 34.04
CA LEU A 122 -7.85 -15.76 34.21
C LEU A 122 -8.85 -14.64 33.97
N LEU A 123 -9.85 -14.91 33.13
CA LEU A 123 -10.93 -13.99 32.81
C LEU A 123 -12.28 -14.56 33.25
N LYS A 124 -13.19 -13.65 33.57
CA LYS A 124 -14.59 -13.94 33.90
C LYS A 124 -15.49 -13.00 33.12
N LYS A 125 -16.62 -13.53 32.63
CA LYS A 125 -17.71 -12.71 32.11
C LYS A 125 -18.57 -12.22 33.28
N ILE A 126 -18.61 -10.90 33.48
CA ILE A 126 -19.30 -10.21 34.56
C ILE A 126 -20.22 -9.18 33.91
N ASP A 127 -21.52 -9.24 34.20
CA ASP A 127 -22.54 -8.36 33.62
C ASP A 127 -22.51 -8.26 32.08
N GLY A 128 -22.16 -9.37 31.43
CA GLY A 128 -22.07 -9.47 29.97
C GLY A 128 -20.71 -9.05 29.38
N GLU A 129 -19.79 -8.51 30.17
CA GLU A 129 -18.46 -8.10 29.74
C GLU A 129 -17.37 -9.04 30.25
N TRP A 130 -16.38 -9.33 29.42
CA TRP A 130 -15.18 -10.06 29.85
C TRP A 130 -14.22 -9.13 30.60
N LYS A 131 -13.69 -9.60 31.73
CA LYS A 131 -12.65 -8.91 32.50
C LYS A 131 -11.58 -9.89 32.94
N ILE A 132 -10.32 -9.45 32.96
CA ILE A 132 -9.24 -10.16 33.63
C ILE A 132 -9.46 -10.02 35.14
N ILE A 133 -9.58 -11.16 35.84
CA ILE A 133 -9.83 -11.23 37.28
C ILE A 133 -8.61 -11.73 38.07
N SER A 134 -7.59 -12.25 37.38
CA SER A 134 -6.30 -12.60 37.99
C SER A 134 -5.21 -12.66 36.92
N LYS A 135 -3.99 -12.31 37.30
CA LYS A 135 -2.81 -12.42 36.44
C LYS A 135 -1.58 -12.82 37.23
N ALA A 136 -0.85 -13.80 36.72
CA ALA A 136 0.49 -14.13 37.18
C ALA A 136 1.49 -13.97 36.04
N ALA A 137 2.66 -13.40 36.33
CA ALA A 137 3.73 -13.18 35.38
C ALA A 137 5.01 -13.88 35.86
N THR A 138 5.69 -14.56 34.94
CA THR A 138 7.09 -14.96 35.09
C THR A 138 7.93 -14.26 34.03
N ALA A 139 9.24 -14.17 34.24
CA ALA A 139 10.16 -13.72 33.21
C ALA A 139 11.39 -14.59 33.14
N GLU A 140 11.90 -14.76 31.93
CA GLU A 140 13.16 -15.41 31.63
C GLU A 140 13.98 -14.49 30.72
N PRO A 141 15.32 -14.66 30.64
CA PRO A 141 16.11 -13.99 29.61
C PRO A 141 15.48 -14.21 28.24
N ILE A 142 15.53 -13.20 27.36
CA ILE A 142 15.07 -13.40 25.99
C ILE A 142 15.92 -14.55 25.40
N PRO A 143 15.32 -15.69 24.98
CA PRO A 143 16.08 -16.79 24.43
C PRO A 143 17.00 -16.31 23.32
N LYS A 144 18.25 -16.76 23.28
CA LYS A 144 19.23 -16.34 22.24
C LYS A 144 18.72 -16.63 20.81
N THR A 145 17.81 -17.61 20.66
CA THR A 145 17.04 -17.90 19.44
C THR A 145 16.05 -16.79 19.04
N ILE A 146 15.51 -16.02 20.00
CA ILE A 146 14.67 -14.83 19.74
C ILE A 146 15.54 -13.62 19.37
N LEU A 147 16.78 -13.50 19.87
CA LEU A 147 17.73 -12.48 19.36
C LEU A 147 18.22 -12.81 17.93
N GLN A 148 18.25 -14.09 17.55
CA GLN A 148 18.41 -14.56 16.17
C GLN A 148 17.15 -14.36 15.29
N SER A 149 16.03 -13.87 15.84
CA SER A 149 14.78 -13.66 15.09
C SER A 149 14.65 -12.28 14.40
N THR A 150 15.69 -11.44 14.48
CA THR A 150 15.78 -10.30 13.56
C THR A 150 15.98 -10.89 12.17
N PRO A 151 15.04 -10.70 11.24
CA PRO A 151 15.13 -11.32 9.94
C PRO A 151 16.40 -10.79 9.27
N LYS A 152 17.16 -11.68 8.64
CA LYS A 152 18.32 -11.29 7.84
C LYS A 152 17.91 -11.40 6.38
N PRO A 153 17.17 -10.43 5.82
CA PRO A 153 16.72 -10.53 4.46
C PRO A 153 17.94 -10.58 3.53
N VAL A 154 17.94 -11.54 2.62
CA VAL A 154 18.96 -11.69 1.57
C VAL A 154 18.29 -11.63 0.21
N LYS A 155 18.99 -11.05 -0.77
CA LYS A 155 18.52 -10.96 -2.16
C LYS A 155 18.97 -12.20 -2.92
N LYS A 156 18.02 -12.97 -3.45
CA LYS A 156 18.28 -14.07 -4.38
C LYS A 156 17.79 -13.71 -5.77
N THR A 157 18.70 -13.66 -6.73
CA THR A 157 18.32 -13.42 -8.13
C THR A 157 17.66 -14.69 -8.68
N VAL A 158 16.40 -14.56 -9.09
CA VAL A 158 15.61 -15.64 -9.70
C VAL A 158 15.78 -15.62 -11.22
N MET A 159 15.71 -14.43 -11.81
CA MET A 159 15.83 -14.20 -13.24
C MET A 159 16.58 -12.89 -13.51
N SER A 160 17.31 -12.83 -14.62
CA SER A 160 18.05 -11.65 -15.12
C SER A 160 17.82 -11.51 -16.64
N GLY A 161 18.36 -10.45 -17.24
CA GLY A 161 18.25 -10.19 -18.68
C GLY A 161 16.95 -9.49 -19.10
N LEU A 162 16.16 -8.98 -18.15
CA LEU A 162 14.90 -8.28 -18.44
C LEU A 162 15.16 -6.82 -18.83
N LYS A 163 14.41 -6.32 -19.81
CA LYS A 163 14.53 -4.96 -20.37
C LYS A 163 13.79 -3.92 -19.52
N LYS A 164 14.36 -3.61 -18.35
CA LYS A 164 13.76 -2.72 -17.32
C LYS A 164 12.35 -3.17 -16.92
N PRO A 165 12.22 -4.30 -16.22
CA PRO A 165 10.92 -4.83 -15.81
C PRO A 165 10.19 -3.82 -14.91
N TRP A 166 9.00 -3.38 -15.34
CA TRP A 166 8.20 -2.33 -14.70
C TRP A 166 7.20 -2.89 -13.68
N SER A 167 6.52 -3.98 -14.03
CA SER A 167 5.56 -4.65 -13.14
C SER A 167 5.59 -6.16 -13.33
N MET A 168 5.04 -6.85 -12.34
CA MET A 168 4.86 -8.29 -12.34
C MET A 168 3.51 -8.64 -11.70
N ALA A 169 2.82 -9.62 -12.24
CA ALA A 169 1.57 -10.16 -11.71
C ALA A 169 1.58 -11.69 -11.79
N PHE A 170 1.43 -12.35 -10.64
CA PHE A 170 1.46 -13.82 -10.56
C PHE A 170 0.18 -14.43 -11.12
N ILE A 171 0.33 -15.37 -12.06
CA ILE A 171 -0.76 -16.23 -12.54
C ILE A 171 -0.99 -17.37 -11.54
N ASN A 172 0.12 -17.92 -11.03
CA ASN A 172 0.19 -18.96 -10.00
C ASN A 172 1.56 -18.88 -9.29
N GLU A 173 1.94 -19.88 -8.50
CA GLU A 173 3.19 -19.84 -7.72
C GLU A 173 4.48 -19.79 -8.56
N SER A 174 4.47 -20.40 -9.75
CA SER A 174 5.67 -20.51 -10.59
C SER A 174 5.62 -19.61 -11.82
N GLU A 175 4.44 -19.17 -12.25
CA GLU A 175 4.26 -18.33 -13.42
C GLU A 175 3.77 -16.92 -13.11
N ALA A 176 4.34 -15.95 -13.81
CA ALA A 176 3.93 -14.56 -13.72
C ALA A 176 3.93 -13.88 -15.10
N LEU A 177 3.14 -12.83 -15.23
CA LEU A 177 3.30 -11.85 -16.30
C LEU A 177 4.28 -10.77 -15.84
N VAL A 178 5.19 -10.35 -16.71
CA VAL A 178 6.15 -9.25 -16.48
C VAL A 178 6.04 -8.26 -17.61
N ALA A 179 5.74 -7.00 -17.30
CA ALA A 179 5.80 -5.93 -18.29
C ALA A 179 7.18 -5.27 -18.28
N GLU A 180 7.90 -5.34 -19.38
CA GLU A 180 9.19 -4.67 -19.56
C GLU A 180 9.00 -3.28 -20.17
N LYS A 181 9.46 -2.22 -19.48
CA LYS A 181 9.25 -0.84 -19.95
C LYS A 181 9.80 -0.62 -21.36
N ASP A 182 11.05 -1.05 -21.57
CA ASP A 182 11.74 -0.89 -22.85
C ASP A 182 11.57 -2.14 -23.76
N GLY A 183 10.89 -3.19 -23.27
CA GLY A 183 10.67 -4.46 -23.96
C GLY A 183 9.20 -4.70 -24.32
N THR A 184 8.66 -5.85 -23.91
CA THR A 184 7.28 -6.27 -24.13
C THR A 184 6.63 -6.79 -22.84
N VAL A 185 5.39 -7.26 -22.91
CA VAL A 185 4.82 -8.09 -21.83
C VAL A 185 5.21 -9.54 -22.07
N LEU A 186 5.76 -10.17 -21.04
CA LEU A 186 6.25 -11.54 -21.04
C LEU A 186 5.40 -12.39 -20.10
N ARG A 187 5.19 -13.67 -20.44
CA ARG A 187 4.92 -14.73 -19.47
C ARG A 187 6.26 -15.35 -19.08
N VAL A 188 6.53 -15.41 -17.78
CA VAL A 188 7.77 -15.98 -17.23
C VAL A 188 7.43 -17.14 -16.30
N ASN A 189 8.27 -18.16 -16.32
CA ASN A 189 8.26 -19.22 -15.32
C ASN A 189 9.51 -19.04 -14.44
N LEU A 190 9.31 -18.89 -13.14
CA LEU A 190 10.33 -18.56 -12.15
C LEU A 190 11.20 -19.77 -11.78
N GLU A 191 10.72 -20.99 -11.99
CA GLU A 191 11.44 -22.23 -11.70
C GLU A 191 12.35 -22.63 -12.86
N THR A 192 11.78 -22.74 -14.06
CA THR A 192 12.52 -23.12 -15.28
C THR A 192 13.31 -21.94 -15.87
N LYS A 193 13.00 -20.71 -15.42
CA LYS A 193 13.55 -19.46 -15.93
C LYS A 193 13.22 -19.20 -17.40
N SER A 194 12.23 -19.89 -17.96
CA SER A 194 11.76 -19.66 -19.33
C SER A 194 10.93 -18.40 -19.42
N GLN A 195 10.98 -17.72 -20.56
CA GLN A 195 10.15 -16.55 -20.87
C GLN A 195 9.57 -16.63 -22.28
N LYS A 196 8.34 -16.15 -22.45
CA LYS A 196 7.66 -16.08 -23.74
C LYS A 196 6.92 -14.76 -23.87
N ALA A 197 7.04 -14.10 -25.03
CA ALA A 197 6.34 -12.86 -25.28
C ALA A 197 4.84 -13.08 -25.44
N ILE A 198 4.05 -12.18 -24.85
CA ILE A 198 2.61 -12.10 -25.11
C ILE A 198 2.41 -11.44 -26.48
N SER A 199 1.69 -12.12 -27.36
CA SER A 199 1.28 -11.62 -28.67
C SER A 199 -0.07 -10.89 -28.59
N GLY A 200 -0.45 -10.16 -29.64
CA GLY A 200 -1.72 -9.41 -29.67
C GLY A 200 -1.71 -8.09 -28.88
N LEU A 201 -0.57 -7.67 -28.35
CA LEU A 201 -0.41 -6.38 -27.66
C LEU A 201 -0.56 -5.19 -28.64
N PRO A 202 -1.03 -4.03 -28.15
CA PRO A 202 -1.04 -2.80 -28.93
C PRO A 202 0.33 -2.42 -29.51
N LYS A 203 0.32 -1.86 -30.72
CA LYS A 203 1.54 -1.46 -31.45
C LYS A 203 1.92 0.01 -31.24
N ASP A 204 1.01 0.79 -30.65
CA ASP A 204 1.15 2.22 -30.40
C ASP A 204 1.89 2.53 -29.09
N VAL A 205 2.64 1.58 -28.52
CA VAL A 205 3.44 1.86 -27.32
C VAL A 205 4.59 2.82 -27.66
N GLY A 206 4.69 3.92 -26.91
CA GLY A 206 5.74 4.92 -27.05
C GLY A 206 7.12 4.35 -26.73
N ARG A 207 8.07 4.66 -27.60
CA ARG A 207 9.46 4.18 -27.52
C ARG A 207 10.42 5.35 -27.44
N GLU A 208 11.71 5.07 -27.60
CA GLU A 208 12.69 6.14 -27.73
C GLU A 208 12.41 6.99 -28.97
N ILE A 209 12.51 8.30 -28.81
CA ILE A 209 12.40 9.26 -29.91
C ILE A 209 13.66 10.12 -29.97
N LEU A 210 14.02 10.58 -31.16
CA LEU A 210 15.05 11.59 -31.32
C LEU A 210 14.50 12.93 -30.82
N ILE A 211 15.16 13.51 -29.82
CA ILE A 211 14.70 14.75 -29.20
C ILE A 211 15.26 15.96 -29.94
N ASP A 212 14.35 16.80 -30.42
CA ASP A 212 14.65 18.10 -31.01
C ASP A 212 14.04 19.19 -30.13
N THR A 213 14.83 19.69 -29.18
CA THR A 213 14.39 20.74 -28.26
C THR A 213 14.01 22.06 -28.94
N VAL A 214 14.40 22.29 -30.20
CA VAL A 214 14.08 23.53 -30.93
C VAL A 214 12.63 23.53 -31.42
N LYS A 215 12.05 22.34 -31.65
CA LYS A 215 10.66 22.19 -32.12
C LYS A 215 9.61 22.29 -31.01
N HIS A 216 10.03 22.41 -29.76
CA HIS A 216 9.15 22.32 -28.60
C HIS A 216 9.35 23.50 -27.65
N THR A 217 8.30 23.82 -26.89
CA THR A 217 8.39 24.80 -25.81
C THR A 217 9.54 24.45 -24.86
N ASN A 218 10.34 25.45 -24.50
CA ASN A 218 11.44 25.28 -23.55
C ASN A 218 10.96 24.61 -22.26
N GLY A 219 11.72 23.63 -21.77
CA GLY A 219 11.37 22.84 -20.58
C GLY A 219 10.56 21.57 -20.84
N ILE A 220 9.95 21.36 -22.02
CA ILE A 220 9.31 20.07 -22.34
C ILE A 220 10.32 18.93 -22.26
N PHE A 221 11.53 19.18 -22.76
CA PHE A 221 12.68 18.29 -22.64
C PHE A 221 13.83 18.99 -21.92
N PRO A 222 14.68 18.27 -21.16
CA PRO A 222 15.92 18.79 -20.62
C PRO A 222 16.83 19.30 -21.75
N ALA A 223 17.47 20.45 -21.55
CA ALA A 223 18.32 21.07 -22.57
C ALA A 223 19.43 20.13 -23.09
N GLY A 224 20.02 19.31 -22.22
CA GLY A 224 21.07 18.33 -22.59
C GLY A 224 20.58 17.11 -23.39
N ALA A 225 19.29 17.02 -23.71
CA ALA A 225 18.69 15.93 -24.47
C ALA A 225 18.62 16.18 -25.98
N HIS A 226 18.89 17.41 -26.46
CA HIS A 226 18.87 17.72 -27.89
C HIS A 226 19.79 16.79 -28.70
N GLY A 227 19.28 16.27 -29.82
CA GLY A 227 20.00 15.38 -30.74
C GLY A 227 20.20 13.95 -30.22
N LYS A 228 19.59 13.57 -29.09
CA LYS A 228 19.73 12.23 -28.49
C LYS A 228 18.40 11.48 -28.52
N LYS A 229 18.49 10.15 -28.51
CA LYS A 229 17.33 9.28 -28.37
C LYS A 229 17.06 8.97 -26.90
N PHE A 230 15.83 9.20 -26.47
CA PHE A 230 15.38 8.82 -25.13
C PHE A 230 13.93 8.37 -25.14
N SER A 231 13.61 7.36 -24.32
CA SER A 231 12.23 7.05 -23.92
C SER A 231 11.86 7.69 -22.58
N PHE A 232 12.86 8.05 -21.76
CA PHE A 232 12.68 8.46 -20.35
C PHE A 232 11.72 7.51 -19.62
N ASN A 233 10.53 7.97 -19.24
CA ASN A 233 9.54 7.19 -18.53
C ASN A 233 8.55 6.49 -19.45
N ALA A 234 8.61 6.67 -20.78
CA ALA A 234 7.70 6.02 -21.72
C ALA A 234 8.00 4.52 -21.83
N GLY A 235 6.96 3.74 -22.16
CA GLY A 235 7.01 2.30 -22.38
C GLY A 235 5.78 1.58 -21.86
N TRP A 236 5.93 0.26 -21.63
CA TRP A 236 4.95 -0.53 -20.88
C TRP A 236 5.04 -0.27 -19.38
N PHE A 237 3.91 -0.22 -18.69
CA PHE A 237 3.84 0.03 -17.25
C PHE A 237 3.32 -1.19 -16.50
N GLN A 238 2.08 -1.13 -16.02
CA GLN A 238 1.52 -2.15 -15.16
C GLN A 238 0.79 -3.21 -15.98
N VAL A 239 1.11 -4.48 -15.77
CA VAL A 239 0.19 -5.60 -16.00
C VAL A 239 -0.48 -5.95 -14.67
N LEU A 240 -1.79 -6.11 -14.68
CA LEU A 240 -2.61 -6.45 -13.52
C LEU A 240 -3.62 -7.52 -13.94
N LEU A 241 -3.82 -8.54 -13.10
CA LEU A 241 -4.85 -9.54 -13.34
C LEU A 241 -6.19 -9.04 -12.79
N ASP A 242 -7.28 -9.43 -13.45
CA ASP A 242 -8.61 -9.30 -12.89
C ASP A 242 -8.72 -10.08 -11.56
N PRO A 243 -9.49 -9.60 -10.56
CA PRO A 243 -9.73 -10.36 -9.33
C PRO A 243 -10.33 -11.75 -9.60
N ASP A 244 -11.09 -11.90 -10.69
CA ASP A 244 -11.70 -13.15 -11.15
C ASP A 244 -10.94 -13.79 -12.31
N PHE A 245 -9.63 -13.51 -12.43
CA PHE A 245 -8.77 -13.97 -13.52
C PHE A 245 -8.87 -15.48 -13.77
N GLN A 246 -8.94 -16.30 -12.72
CA GLN A 246 -9.03 -17.76 -12.84
C GLN A 246 -10.24 -18.22 -13.66
N ASN A 247 -11.31 -17.43 -13.73
CA ASN A 247 -12.51 -17.74 -14.48
C ASN A 247 -12.60 -16.97 -15.81
N ASN A 248 -12.18 -15.70 -15.82
CA ASN A 248 -12.43 -14.80 -16.97
C ASN A 248 -11.19 -14.51 -17.84
N GLN A 249 -9.99 -14.80 -17.34
CA GLN A 249 -8.69 -14.56 -17.97
C GLN A 249 -8.45 -13.10 -18.39
N TYR A 250 -9.14 -12.12 -17.80
CA TYR A 250 -8.93 -10.71 -18.11
C TYR A 250 -7.66 -10.17 -17.47
N ILE A 251 -6.85 -9.49 -18.27
CA ILE A 251 -5.71 -8.72 -17.79
C ILE A 251 -5.85 -7.26 -18.20
N TYR A 252 -5.30 -6.38 -17.38
CA TYR A 252 -5.28 -4.95 -17.56
C TYR A 252 -3.84 -4.51 -17.80
N ILE A 253 -3.63 -3.68 -18.81
CA ILE A 253 -2.30 -3.18 -19.15
C ILE A 253 -2.36 -1.65 -19.25
N SER A 254 -1.46 -0.98 -18.52
CA SER A 254 -1.20 0.44 -18.66
C SER A 254 0.11 0.67 -19.41
N TYR A 255 0.14 1.67 -20.29
CA TYR A 255 1.33 2.02 -21.07
C TYR A 255 1.28 3.46 -21.58
N ALA A 256 2.42 3.99 -22.01
CA ALA A 256 2.46 5.22 -22.78
C ALA A 256 2.05 4.91 -24.23
N ALA A 257 0.85 5.32 -24.65
CA ALA A 257 0.45 5.27 -26.05
C ALA A 257 1.04 6.47 -26.80
N GLU A 258 1.53 6.28 -28.01
CA GLU A 258 2.16 7.27 -28.87
C GLU A 258 1.33 7.47 -30.14
N ASN A 259 1.18 8.72 -30.57
CA ASN A 259 0.50 9.08 -31.81
C ASN A 259 1.52 9.27 -32.96
N GLU A 260 1.02 9.58 -34.16
CA GLU A 260 1.87 9.79 -35.34
C GLU A 260 2.87 10.95 -35.18
N GLU A 261 2.54 11.94 -34.35
CA GLU A 261 3.38 13.11 -34.06
C GLU A 261 4.46 12.84 -32.99
N LYS A 262 4.59 11.60 -32.50
CA LYS A 262 5.52 11.24 -31.40
C LYS A 262 5.20 11.91 -30.06
N ALA A 263 3.98 12.44 -29.91
CA ALA A 263 3.42 12.78 -28.61
C ALA A 263 2.79 11.53 -27.97
N SER A 264 2.63 11.53 -26.65
CA SER A 264 2.16 10.36 -25.92
C SER A 264 1.18 10.68 -24.79
N ALA A 265 0.35 9.70 -24.43
CA ALA A 265 -0.61 9.75 -23.32
C ALA A 265 -0.58 8.43 -22.53
N LEU A 266 -0.95 8.44 -21.25
CA LEU A 266 -1.20 7.19 -20.53
C LEU A 266 -2.47 6.56 -21.11
N LYS A 267 -2.39 5.28 -21.50
CA LYS A 267 -3.55 4.48 -21.91
C LYS A 267 -3.65 3.24 -21.03
N VAL A 268 -4.87 2.88 -20.68
CA VAL A 268 -5.21 1.64 -19.97
C VAL A 268 -6.13 0.84 -20.87
N ILE A 269 -5.75 -0.41 -21.09
CA ILE A 269 -6.52 -1.39 -21.85
C ILE A 269 -6.85 -2.59 -20.98
N ARG A 270 -7.84 -3.36 -21.41
CA ARG A 270 -8.13 -4.71 -20.94
C ARG A 270 -8.16 -5.66 -22.13
N GLY A 271 -7.79 -6.92 -21.93
CA GLY A 271 -7.99 -7.99 -22.90
C GLY A 271 -8.02 -9.35 -22.22
N GLN A 272 -8.48 -10.38 -22.94
CA GLN A 272 -8.47 -11.76 -22.47
C GLN A 272 -7.16 -12.45 -22.87
N LEU A 273 -6.48 -13.03 -21.88
CA LEU A 273 -5.26 -13.78 -22.08
C LEU A 273 -5.58 -15.25 -22.37
N ASN A 274 -5.42 -15.65 -23.64
CA ASN A 274 -5.51 -17.04 -24.06
C ASN A 274 -4.11 -17.57 -24.31
N GLU A 275 -3.61 -18.41 -23.40
CA GLU A 275 -2.22 -18.89 -23.35
C GLU A 275 -1.18 -17.75 -23.32
N ASN A 276 -0.67 -17.36 -24.50
CA ASN A 276 0.34 -16.31 -24.69
C ASN A 276 -0.13 -15.28 -25.74
N GLN A 277 -1.44 -15.15 -25.92
CA GLN A 277 -2.05 -14.20 -26.83
C GLN A 277 -3.09 -13.37 -26.10
N LEU A 278 -2.97 -12.06 -26.20
CA LEU A 278 -4.00 -11.13 -25.76
C LEU A 278 -5.02 -10.96 -26.89
N THR A 279 -6.29 -11.13 -26.56
CA THR A 279 -7.44 -11.01 -27.48
C THR A 279 -8.49 -10.09 -26.89
N ALA A 280 -9.50 -9.70 -27.68
CA ALA A 280 -10.59 -8.82 -27.25
C ALA A 280 -10.09 -7.54 -26.54
N VAL A 281 -9.11 -6.88 -27.15
CA VAL A 281 -8.44 -5.71 -26.54
C VAL A 281 -9.35 -4.49 -26.63
N GLU A 282 -9.68 -3.92 -25.47
CA GLU A 282 -10.52 -2.75 -25.30
C GLU A 282 -9.74 -1.64 -24.59
N THR A 283 -9.90 -0.39 -25.04
CA THR A 283 -9.38 0.77 -24.29
C THR A 283 -10.38 1.15 -23.20
N LEU A 284 -9.95 1.08 -21.94
CA LEU A 284 -10.76 1.49 -20.80
C LEU A 284 -10.61 2.97 -20.48
N PHE A 285 -9.40 3.50 -20.65
CA PHE A 285 -9.09 4.87 -20.27
C PHE A 285 -7.90 5.43 -21.04
N LEU A 286 -7.97 6.71 -21.37
CA LEU A 286 -6.90 7.47 -22.02
C LEU A 286 -6.75 8.82 -21.31
N ALA A 287 -5.60 9.05 -20.66
CA ALA A 287 -5.27 10.32 -20.02
C ALA A 287 -4.71 11.32 -21.04
N GLY A 288 -5.57 11.76 -21.96
CA GLY A 288 -5.23 12.78 -22.95
C GLY A 288 -5.06 14.19 -22.35
N PRO A 289 -4.66 15.19 -23.15
CA PRO A 289 -4.21 15.08 -24.53
C PRO A 289 -2.87 14.34 -24.65
N TYR A 290 -2.50 13.93 -25.87
CA TYR A 290 -1.15 13.47 -26.17
C TYR A 290 -0.19 14.66 -26.04
N THR A 291 0.92 14.49 -25.31
CA THR A 291 1.93 15.53 -25.11
C THR A 291 3.33 14.98 -25.36
N HIS A 292 4.25 15.85 -25.79
CA HIS A 292 5.61 15.46 -26.17
C HIS A 292 6.51 15.12 -24.97
N GLY A 293 6.21 15.63 -23.77
CA GLY A 293 7.03 15.37 -22.57
C GLY A 293 6.95 13.90 -22.14
N LEU A 294 8.09 13.22 -22.01
CA LEU A 294 8.14 11.76 -21.78
C LEU A 294 8.23 11.36 -20.30
N TYR A 295 7.54 12.10 -19.43
CA TYR A 295 7.64 11.98 -17.97
C TYR A 295 6.26 11.86 -17.31
N HIS A 296 6.25 11.36 -16.08
CA HIS A 296 5.11 11.44 -15.16
C HIS A 296 3.80 10.89 -15.76
N TYR A 297 3.83 9.71 -16.36
CA TYR A 297 2.61 9.09 -16.90
C TYR A 297 1.64 8.64 -15.80
N GLY A 298 2.15 8.20 -14.65
CA GLY A 298 1.37 7.40 -13.72
C GLY A 298 1.39 5.94 -14.18
N GLY A 299 0.20 5.34 -14.28
CA GLY A 299 0.02 3.97 -14.77
C GLY A 299 -0.05 2.92 -13.67
N GLY A 300 0.06 3.33 -12.41
CA GLY A 300 -0.22 2.46 -11.27
C GLY A 300 -1.71 2.10 -11.24
N MET A 301 -2.00 0.82 -11.05
CA MET A 301 -3.36 0.29 -11.00
C MET A 301 -3.53 -0.67 -9.81
N ALA A 302 -4.70 -0.65 -9.20
CA ALA A 302 -5.11 -1.64 -8.20
C ALA A 302 -6.64 -1.78 -8.20
N PHE A 303 -7.12 -2.98 -7.87
CA PHE A 303 -8.52 -3.17 -7.52
C PHE A 303 -8.74 -2.85 -6.04
N GLY A 304 -9.77 -2.06 -5.75
CA GLY A 304 -10.23 -1.85 -4.38
C GLY A 304 -11.09 -3.01 -3.89
N ASN A 305 -11.39 -3.03 -2.58
CA ASN A 305 -12.34 -3.99 -1.99
C ASN A 305 -13.78 -3.82 -2.51
N ASP A 306 -14.07 -2.69 -3.15
CA ASP A 306 -15.33 -2.39 -3.83
C ASP A 306 -15.41 -3.00 -5.25
N GLY A 307 -14.38 -3.75 -5.66
CA GLY A 307 -14.29 -4.37 -6.98
C GLY A 307 -14.08 -3.37 -8.12
N LYS A 308 -13.68 -2.13 -7.82
CA LYS A 308 -13.42 -1.10 -8.84
C LYS A 308 -11.93 -1.00 -9.13
N LEU A 309 -11.61 -0.62 -10.36
CA LEU A 309 -10.25 -0.37 -10.80
C LEU A 309 -9.89 1.09 -10.52
N TYR A 310 -8.82 1.29 -9.77
CA TYR A 310 -8.23 2.59 -9.50
C TYR A 310 -6.96 2.77 -10.33
N ILE A 311 -6.84 3.91 -11.00
CA ILE A 311 -5.75 4.22 -11.93
C ILE A 311 -5.13 5.55 -11.51
N SER A 312 -3.81 5.58 -11.34
CA SER A 312 -3.07 6.83 -11.13
C SER A 312 -2.62 7.42 -12.45
N THR A 313 -2.78 8.73 -12.59
CA THR A 313 -2.28 9.50 -13.74
C THR A 313 -1.36 10.60 -13.23
N GLY A 314 -0.21 10.79 -13.86
CA GLY A 314 0.68 11.91 -13.53
C GLY A 314 0.39 13.13 -14.41
N GLU A 315 0.90 14.29 -13.99
CA GLU A 315 0.55 15.60 -14.58
C GLU A 315 1.29 15.93 -15.90
N ARG A 316 2.28 15.10 -16.26
CA ARG A 316 3.10 15.18 -17.50
C ARG A 316 4.05 16.38 -17.65
N ASN A 317 4.04 17.38 -16.77
CA ASN A 317 5.04 18.45 -16.83
C ASN A 317 6.31 18.10 -16.04
N PHE A 318 7.48 18.32 -16.64
CA PHE A 318 8.76 18.13 -15.95
C PHE A 318 9.16 19.35 -15.11
N TYR A 319 8.86 20.56 -15.61
CA TYR A 319 9.04 21.85 -14.94
C TYR A 319 7.70 22.51 -14.67
N GLU A 320 7.63 23.21 -13.55
CA GLU A 320 6.38 23.78 -13.03
C GLU A 320 5.88 24.97 -13.85
N HIS A 321 6.77 25.76 -14.48
CA HIS A 321 6.37 26.87 -15.37
C HIS A 321 5.58 26.45 -16.62
N LEU A 322 5.56 25.16 -16.95
CA LEU A 322 4.73 24.62 -18.03
C LEU A 322 3.26 24.50 -17.62
N ASN A 323 2.94 24.62 -16.32
CA ASN A 323 1.56 24.62 -15.88
C ASN A 323 0.84 25.87 -16.39
N PRO A 324 -0.39 25.71 -16.92
CA PRO A 324 -1.26 26.85 -17.19
C PRO A 324 -1.75 27.49 -15.88
N LYS A 325 -2.52 28.58 -16.00
CA LYS A 325 -3.05 29.32 -14.84
C LYS A 325 -3.80 28.42 -13.86
N ILE A 326 -4.65 27.51 -14.36
CA ILE A 326 -5.19 26.42 -13.55
C ILE A 326 -4.27 25.22 -13.80
N PRO A 327 -3.44 24.81 -12.82
CA PRO A 327 -2.50 23.72 -13.04
C PRO A 327 -3.17 22.43 -13.48
N VAL A 328 -2.46 21.63 -14.27
CA VAL A 328 -3.00 20.40 -14.89
C VAL A 328 -3.59 19.44 -13.84
N ALA A 329 -2.84 19.20 -12.77
CA ALA A 329 -3.26 18.31 -11.69
C ALA A 329 -4.49 18.83 -10.90
N GLN A 330 -4.73 20.15 -10.90
CA GLN A 330 -5.86 20.79 -10.23
C GLN A 330 -7.09 20.94 -11.15
N ASN A 331 -6.89 20.99 -12.46
CA ASN A 331 -7.98 21.10 -13.43
C ASN A 331 -8.79 19.79 -13.48
N ILE A 332 -10.05 19.82 -13.03
CA ILE A 332 -10.95 18.66 -13.04
C ILE A 332 -11.35 18.21 -14.44
N GLU A 333 -11.21 19.06 -15.46
CA GLU A 333 -11.50 18.74 -16.87
C GLU A 333 -10.30 18.07 -17.58
N ASP A 334 -9.14 18.01 -16.92
CA ASP A 334 -7.92 17.39 -17.45
C ASP A 334 -7.67 16.02 -16.76
N PRO A 335 -7.52 14.91 -17.49
CA PRO A 335 -7.38 13.60 -16.89
C PRO A 335 -5.99 13.32 -16.33
N ARG A 336 -5.03 14.24 -16.46
CA ARG A 336 -3.66 14.12 -15.94
C ARG A 336 -3.56 14.61 -14.50
N GLY A 337 -2.71 13.97 -13.70
CA GLY A 337 -2.49 14.29 -12.28
C GLY A 337 -3.67 13.92 -11.37
N LYS A 338 -4.32 12.77 -11.62
CA LYS A 338 -5.57 12.31 -10.99
C LYS A 338 -5.47 10.89 -10.45
N ILE A 339 -6.39 10.54 -9.55
CA ILE A 339 -6.86 9.16 -9.39
C ILE A 339 -8.19 9.03 -10.13
N ILE A 340 -8.29 7.99 -10.95
CA ILE A 340 -9.49 7.61 -11.69
C ILE A 340 -10.03 6.30 -11.12
N ARG A 341 -11.34 6.22 -10.85
CA ARG A 341 -12.05 5.02 -10.39
C ARG A 341 -13.10 4.61 -11.44
N ILE A 342 -12.97 3.41 -11.98
CA ILE A 342 -13.88 2.84 -12.99
C ILE A 342 -14.27 1.40 -12.63
N ASN A 343 -15.37 0.91 -13.21
CA ASN A 343 -15.70 -0.52 -13.16
C ASN A 343 -14.67 -1.34 -13.96
N PRO A 344 -14.56 -2.67 -13.74
CA PRO A 344 -13.65 -3.54 -14.49
C PRO A 344 -13.85 -3.48 -16.03
N ASP A 345 -15.05 -3.15 -16.49
CA ASP A 345 -15.38 -2.97 -17.92
C ASP A 345 -15.17 -1.56 -18.47
N GLY A 346 -14.68 -0.64 -17.65
CA GLY A 346 -14.46 0.76 -18.02
C GLY A 346 -15.67 1.67 -17.86
N SER A 347 -16.85 1.12 -17.52
CA SER A 347 -18.01 1.95 -17.19
C SER A 347 -17.77 2.74 -15.89
N ILE A 348 -18.43 3.89 -15.74
CA ILE A 348 -18.25 4.76 -14.57
C ILE A 348 -19.18 4.29 -13.44
N PRO A 349 -18.64 3.99 -12.23
CA PRO A 349 -19.47 3.65 -11.07
C PRO A 349 -20.43 4.78 -10.71
N THR A 350 -21.68 4.43 -10.39
CA THR A 350 -22.73 5.41 -10.05
C THR A 350 -22.52 6.07 -8.69
N ASP A 351 -21.69 5.47 -7.84
CA ASP A 351 -21.27 5.95 -6.51
C ASP A 351 -19.96 6.74 -6.55
N ASN A 352 -19.44 7.08 -7.75
CA ASN A 352 -18.27 7.95 -7.84
C ASN A 352 -18.55 9.35 -7.28
N PRO A 353 -17.53 10.01 -6.69
CA PRO A 353 -17.66 11.37 -6.21
C PRO A 353 -18.00 12.35 -7.33
N ASN A 354 -18.86 13.32 -7.03
CA ASN A 354 -19.28 14.33 -7.99
C ASN A 354 -18.36 15.55 -7.96
N PHE A 355 -17.66 15.81 -9.07
CA PHE A 355 -16.84 17.00 -9.29
C PHE A 355 -17.49 18.03 -10.24
N GLY A 356 -18.74 17.79 -10.64
CA GLY A 356 -19.48 18.60 -11.60
C GLY A 356 -19.47 18.04 -13.02
N LYS A 357 -20.37 18.56 -13.87
CA LYS A 357 -20.67 17.99 -15.21
C LYS A 357 -19.51 18.00 -16.20
N LYS A 358 -18.50 18.85 -15.98
CA LYS A 358 -17.34 18.97 -16.88
C LYS A 358 -16.14 18.14 -16.42
N ALA A 359 -16.21 17.56 -15.23
CA ALA A 359 -15.12 16.76 -14.71
C ALA A 359 -14.86 15.55 -15.61
N VAL A 360 -13.61 15.12 -15.67
CA VAL A 360 -13.26 13.91 -16.41
C VAL A 360 -14.05 12.71 -15.85
N PRO A 361 -14.62 11.85 -16.72
CA PRO A 361 -15.31 10.66 -16.27
C PRO A 361 -14.41 9.78 -15.38
N GLY A 362 -14.97 9.29 -14.27
CA GLY A 362 -14.22 8.46 -13.35
C GLY A 362 -13.35 9.22 -12.34
N LEU A 363 -13.34 10.57 -12.35
CA LEU A 363 -12.53 11.35 -11.42
C LEU A 363 -12.81 10.99 -9.96
N PHE A 364 -11.79 10.55 -9.24
CA PHE A 364 -11.89 10.18 -7.83
C PHE A 364 -11.14 11.16 -6.91
N ALA A 365 -9.93 11.57 -7.31
CA ALA A 365 -9.10 12.53 -6.58
C ALA A 365 -8.19 13.33 -7.51
N THR A 366 -7.73 14.51 -7.06
CA THR A 366 -6.92 15.47 -7.83
C THR A 366 -5.59 15.78 -7.16
N GLY A 367 -4.75 16.58 -7.81
CA GLY A 367 -3.55 17.15 -7.18
C GLY A 367 -2.37 16.20 -7.09
N ILE A 368 -2.23 15.27 -8.04
CA ILE A 368 -1.11 14.32 -8.09
C ILE A 368 -0.06 14.81 -9.08
N ARG A 369 1.22 14.68 -8.71
CA ARG A 369 2.33 14.99 -9.59
C ARG A 369 2.71 13.81 -10.47
N ALA A 370 3.25 12.78 -9.83
CA ALA A 370 3.94 11.67 -10.50
C ALA A 370 3.85 10.39 -9.66
N ALA A 371 2.63 9.96 -9.38
CA ALA A 371 2.36 8.67 -8.75
C ALA A 371 2.98 7.52 -9.56
N GLN A 372 3.46 6.48 -8.88
CA GLN A 372 4.03 5.30 -9.52
C GLN A 372 3.18 4.06 -9.23
N GLY A 373 3.17 3.58 -7.98
CA GLY A 373 2.41 2.40 -7.57
C GLY A 373 1.16 2.75 -6.78
N ILE A 374 0.14 1.88 -6.89
CA ILE A 374 -1.00 1.80 -5.96
C ILE A 374 -0.97 0.39 -5.37
N THR A 375 -1.31 0.25 -4.09
CA THR A 375 -1.48 -1.05 -3.43
C THR A 375 -2.66 -1.04 -2.47
N LEU A 376 -3.28 -2.20 -2.27
CA LEU A 376 -4.36 -2.39 -1.33
C LEU A 376 -3.80 -2.91 0.00
N ASP A 377 -4.15 -2.24 1.08
CA ASP A 377 -4.10 -2.84 2.41
C ASP A 377 -5.30 -3.78 2.56
N ALA A 378 -5.07 -5.09 2.53
CA ALA A 378 -6.12 -6.10 2.61
C ALA A 378 -6.81 -6.12 3.97
N ASN A 379 -6.16 -5.62 5.04
CA ASN A 379 -6.76 -5.58 6.37
C ASN A 379 -7.72 -4.40 6.53
N SER A 380 -7.29 -3.20 6.14
CA SER A 380 -8.11 -1.98 6.28
C SER A 380 -9.01 -1.71 5.08
N GLY A 381 -8.74 -2.34 3.94
CA GLY A 381 -9.41 -2.10 2.66
C GLY A 381 -9.03 -0.79 1.99
N LYS A 382 -8.01 -0.08 2.49
CA LYS A 382 -7.59 1.22 1.97
C LYS A 382 -6.53 1.06 0.88
N LEU A 383 -6.61 1.91 -0.13
CA LEU A 383 -5.61 1.99 -1.18
C LEU A 383 -4.54 3.02 -0.81
N TRP A 384 -3.30 2.62 -0.90
CA TRP A 384 -2.13 3.46 -0.67
C TRP A 384 -1.40 3.69 -1.99
N PHE A 385 -0.82 4.87 -2.16
CA PHE A 385 0.03 5.16 -3.30
C PHE A 385 1.22 6.00 -2.90
N SER A 386 2.30 5.89 -3.66
CA SER A 386 3.46 6.77 -3.54
C SER A 386 3.63 7.60 -4.79
N GLU A 387 4.17 8.80 -4.61
CA GLU A 387 4.49 9.69 -5.71
C GLU A 387 5.83 10.38 -5.56
N HIS A 388 6.40 10.75 -6.70
CA HIS A 388 7.65 11.50 -6.72
C HIS A 388 7.38 12.99 -6.53
N GLY A 389 8.19 13.63 -5.70
CA GLY A 389 8.33 15.08 -5.62
C GLY A 389 9.27 15.63 -6.69
N THR A 390 9.63 16.91 -6.54
CA THR A 390 10.50 17.63 -7.47
C THR A 390 11.94 17.66 -6.99
N MET A 391 12.28 18.63 -6.15
CA MET A 391 13.48 18.65 -5.33
C MET A 391 13.05 18.20 -3.94
N GLN A 392 13.29 16.93 -3.60
CA GLN A 392 12.72 16.29 -2.40
C GLN A 392 11.18 16.24 -2.46
N GLY A 393 10.52 15.88 -1.36
CA GLY A 393 9.06 15.85 -1.29
C GLY A 393 8.43 14.66 -2.01
N ASP A 394 9.11 13.51 -2.00
CA ASP A 394 8.44 12.25 -2.33
C ASP A 394 7.45 11.92 -1.21
N GLU A 395 6.30 11.37 -1.56
CA GLU A 395 5.17 11.24 -0.63
C GLU A 395 4.56 9.83 -0.64
N LEU A 396 4.00 9.44 0.51
CA LEU A 396 3.13 8.29 0.70
C LEU A 396 1.75 8.79 1.14
N ASN A 397 0.72 8.33 0.44
CA ASN A 397 -0.65 8.84 0.53
C ASN A 397 -1.67 7.69 0.62
N ILE A 398 -2.83 7.98 1.19
CA ILE A 398 -4.02 7.10 1.15
C ILE A 398 -5.03 7.69 0.17
N ILE A 399 -5.47 6.89 -0.79
CA ILE A 399 -6.48 7.27 -1.77
C ILE A 399 -7.83 7.46 -1.05
N SER A 400 -8.33 8.70 -1.05
CA SER A 400 -9.65 9.07 -0.51
C SER A 400 -10.51 9.79 -1.55
N PRO A 401 -11.85 9.58 -1.54
CA PRO A 401 -12.76 10.25 -2.49
C PRO A 401 -12.73 11.76 -2.29
N GLN A 402 -12.77 12.52 -3.39
CA GLN A 402 -12.71 13.99 -3.40
C GLN A 402 -11.42 14.60 -2.81
N ALA A 403 -10.43 13.78 -2.49
CA ALA A 403 -9.15 14.29 -2.02
C ALA A 403 -8.45 15.13 -3.11
N ASN A 404 -7.73 16.15 -2.65
CA ASN A 404 -6.83 16.95 -3.47
C ASN A 404 -5.45 16.91 -2.81
N TYR A 405 -4.52 16.14 -3.38
CA TYR A 405 -3.15 15.97 -2.84
C TYR A 405 -2.25 17.19 -3.09
N GLY A 406 -2.81 18.25 -3.68
CA GLY A 406 -2.25 19.59 -3.62
C GLY A 406 -1.27 19.95 -4.72
N TRP A 407 -0.68 19.01 -5.46
CA TRP A 407 0.26 19.38 -6.52
C TRP A 407 -0.39 20.27 -7.61
N PRO A 408 0.29 21.33 -8.10
CA PRO A 408 1.54 21.92 -7.61
C PRO A 408 1.34 23.01 -6.55
N ASN A 409 0.10 23.28 -6.12
CA ASN A 409 -0.22 24.33 -5.14
C ASN A 409 0.38 24.08 -3.76
N ARG A 410 0.47 22.81 -3.34
CA ARG A 410 1.11 22.37 -2.10
C ARG A 410 2.07 21.23 -2.44
N THR A 411 3.24 21.26 -1.82
CA THR A 411 4.25 20.22 -1.95
C THR A 411 5.08 20.18 -0.68
N THR A 412 5.53 18.99 -0.29
CA THR A 412 6.48 18.80 0.82
C THR A 412 7.94 19.02 0.41
N GLY A 413 8.20 19.33 -0.87
CA GLY A 413 9.53 19.62 -1.43
C GLY A 413 9.65 21.04 -2.00
N GLY A 414 10.61 21.23 -2.91
CA GLY A 414 10.83 22.51 -3.61
C GLY A 414 10.71 22.41 -5.13
N TYR A 415 10.28 23.48 -5.80
CA TYR A 415 10.14 23.53 -7.26
C TYR A 415 11.48 23.62 -7.98
N ARG A 416 11.56 23.04 -9.18
CA ARG A 416 12.73 23.19 -10.06
C ARG A 416 12.80 24.57 -10.70
N THR A 417 11.64 25.14 -11.00
CA THR A 417 11.51 26.47 -11.59
C THR A 417 11.76 27.52 -10.53
N LYS A 418 12.83 28.30 -10.68
CA LYS A 418 13.17 29.40 -9.78
C LYS A 418 12.00 30.39 -9.70
N ASN A 419 11.65 30.80 -8.47
CA ASN A 419 10.58 31.75 -8.17
C ASN A 419 9.19 31.35 -8.66
N TYR A 420 8.96 30.08 -9.00
CA TYR A 420 7.62 29.61 -9.35
C TYR A 420 6.67 29.76 -8.17
N LYS A 421 5.51 30.35 -8.45
CA LYS A 421 4.40 30.47 -7.53
C LYS A 421 3.15 29.97 -8.26
N PRO A 422 2.57 28.83 -7.84
CA PRO A 422 1.35 28.34 -8.45
C PRO A 422 0.22 29.36 -8.22
N TYR A 423 -0.72 29.44 -9.14
CA TYR A 423 -1.90 30.27 -8.96
C TYR A 423 -2.76 29.69 -7.82
N GLU A 424 -3.03 30.48 -6.79
CA GLU A 424 -3.87 30.05 -5.67
C GLU A 424 -5.33 29.85 -6.12
N ILE A 425 -5.90 28.70 -5.76
CA ILE A 425 -7.28 28.34 -6.09
C ILE A 425 -8.11 28.53 -4.83
N SER A 426 -8.88 29.63 -4.80
CA SER A 426 -9.69 30.00 -3.62
C SER A 426 -10.65 28.89 -3.21
N GLY A 427 -10.82 28.70 -1.90
CA GLY A 427 -11.74 27.69 -1.34
C GLY A 427 -11.27 26.24 -1.48
N THR A 428 -10.01 26.01 -1.87
CA THR A 428 -9.48 24.64 -2.00
C THR A 428 -8.93 24.12 -0.69
N THR A 429 -9.37 22.92 -0.29
CA THR A 429 -8.77 22.15 0.80
C THR A 429 -7.81 21.12 0.24
N TYR A 430 -6.63 21.01 0.84
CA TYR A 430 -5.59 20.08 0.44
C TYR A 430 -5.46 18.95 1.47
N THR A 431 -5.22 17.74 0.96
CA THR A 431 -4.97 16.54 1.76
C THR A 431 -3.48 16.41 2.02
N MET A 432 -3.09 16.30 3.28
CA MET A 432 -1.69 16.11 3.66
C MET A 432 -1.26 14.65 3.44
N PRO A 433 0.00 14.40 3.05
CA PRO A 433 0.51 13.04 2.95
C PRO A 433 0.63 12.38 4.32
N LYS A 434 0.54 11.06 4.34
CA LYS A 434 0.79 10.25 5.55
C LYS A 434 2.28 10.19 5.89
N HIS A 435 3.14 10.32 4.87
CA HIS A 435 4.57 10.48 5.06
C HIS A 435 5.17 11.21 3.86
N PHE A 436 6.26 11.93 4.12
CA PHE A 436 7.12 12.45 3.06
C PHE A 436 8.58 12.24 3.42
N TRP A 437 9.41 12.02 2.40
CA TRP A 437 10.85 11.90 2.58
C TRP A 437 11.54 13.25 2.39
N GLN A 438 12.37 13.61 3.38
CA GLN A 438 13.23 14.81 3.31
C GLN A 438 14.26 14.75 2.19
N HIS A 439 14.54 13.56 1.66
CA HIS A 439 15.45 13.35 0.54
C HIS A 439 14.75 12.50 -0.51
N THR A 440 15.01 12.79 -1.79
CA THR A 440 14.40 12.03 -2.89
C THR A 440 14.87 10.58 -2.87
N ILE A 441 13.93 9.67 -2.59
CA ILE A 441 14.11 8.23 -2.72
C ILE A 441 13.58 7.70 -4.07
N ALA A 442 12.69 8.47 -4.71
CA ALA A 442 11.92 8.15 -5.91
C ALA A 442 11.12 6.84 -5.76
N PRO A 443 10.05 6.83 -4.92
CA PRO A 443 9.33 5.61 -4.55
C PRO A 443 8.49 5.05 -5.69
N THR A 444 8.46 3.72 -5.83
CA THR A 444 7.86 3.03 -6.97
C THR A 444 6.70 2.09 -6.59
N GLY A 445 6.63 0.88 -7.16
CA GLY A 445 5.55 -0.06 -6.89
C GLY A 445 5.65 -0.65 -5.48
N LEU A 446 4.76 -0.23 -4.58
CA LEU A 446 4.70 -0.66 -3.19
C LEU A 446 3.77 -1.88 -2.99
N THR A 447 3.95 -2.61 -1.88
CA THR A 447 3.04 -3.68 -1.46
C THR A 447 3.02 -3.80 0.06
N PHE A 448 1.87 -4.16 0.63
CA PHE A 448 1.84 -4.69 2.00
C PHE A 448 2.33 -6.14 2.00
N TYR A 449 3.08 -6.50 3.04
CA TYR A 449 3.61 -7.85 3.22
C TYR A 449 2.75 -8.65 4.20
N TYR A 450 2.26 -9.81 3.77
CA TYR A 450 1.41 -10.70 4.59
C TYR A 450 1.98 -12.11 4.77
N GLY A 451 3.15 -12.37 4.18
CA GLY A 451 3.75 -13.71 4.13
C GLY A 451 4.36 -14.17 5.45
N ASN A 452 4.82 -15.43 5.42
CA ASN A 452 5.40 -16.11 6.58
C ASN A 452 6.93 -16.21 6.54
N GLU A 453 7.59 -15.80 5.45
CA GLU A 453 9.06 -15.75 5.37
C GLU A 453 9.64 -14.78 6.40
N PHE A 454 8.95 -13.65 6.58
CA PHE A 454 9.28 -12.61 7.54
C PHE A 454 8.06 -12.30 8.45
N PRO A 455 7.73 -13.17 9.43
CA PRO A 455 6.53 -13.00 10.25
C PRO A 455 6.44 -11.64 10.98
N GLN A 456 7.59 -11.06 11.34
CA GLN A 456 7.73 -9.74 11.98
C GLN A 456 7.49 -8.56 11.03
N TRP A 457 7.42 -8.80 9.72
CA TRP A 457 7.07 -7.80 8.71
C TRP A 457 5.59 -7.86 8.31
N LYS A 458 4.81 -8.76 8.91
CA LYS A 458 3.38 -8.89 8.59
C LYS A 458 2.67 -7.54 8.79
N ASN A 459 1.86 -7.16 7.81
CA ASN A 459 1.16 -5.87 7.69
C ASN A 459 2.07 -4.65 7.52
N ASN A 460 3.36 -4.84 7.26
CA ASN A 460 4.25 -3.72 6.98
C ASN A 460 4.17 -3.38 5.49
N LEU A 461 4.32 -2.11 5.18
CA LEU A 461 4.40 -1.62 3.82
C LEU A 461 5.85 -1.68 3.33
N ILE A 462 6.05 -2.27 2.16
CA ILE A 462 7.34 -2.36 1.47
C ILE A 462 7.34 -1.36 0.31
N VAL A 463 8.26 -0.39 0.37
CA VAL A 463 8.36 0.71 -0.60
C VAL A 463 9.74 0.69 -1.26
N PRO A 464 9.86 0.23 -2.51
CA PRO A 464 11.11 0.34 -3.26
C PRO A 464 11.32 1.77 -3.79
N GLY A 465 12.57 2.14 -4.06
CA GLY A 465 12.90 3.42 -4.68
C GLY A 465 14.03 3.37 -5.71
N LEU A 466 13.93 4.26 -6.69
CA LEU A 466 14.85 4.31 -7.83
C LEU A 466 16.13 5.07 -7.53
N SER A 467 16.05 6.19 -6.79
CA SER A 467 17.09 7.24 -6.75
C SER A 467 18.49 6.71 -6.42
N LYS A 468 18.88 6.65 -5.15
CA LYS A 468 20.14 6.05 -4.70
C LYS A 468 20.12 4.51 -4.71
N GLY A 469 19.03 3.90 -5.19
CA GLY A 469 18.65 2.52 -4.89
C GLY A 469 18.31 2.35 -3.41
N ASN A 470 17.07 1.98 -3.10
CA ASN A 470 16.63 1.80 -1.72
C ASN A 470 15.41 0.89 -1.63
N LEU A 471 15.22 0.31 -0.45
CA LEU A 471 14.05 -0.47 -0.09
C LEU A 471 13.67 -0.11 1.34
N TRP A 472 12.44 0.35 1.53
CA TRP A 472 11.94 0.74 2.83
C TRP A 472 10.93 -0.26 3.34
N ARG A 473 11.04 -0.63 4.61
CA ARG A 473 9.99 -1.29 5.38
C ARG A 473 9.36 -0.26 6.31
N MET A 474 8.05 -0.10 6.22
CA MET A 474 7.30 0.90 6.96
C MET A 474 6.23 0.20 7.79
N VAL A 475 6.19 0.49 9.09
CA VAL A 475 5.17 -0.01 10.00
C VAL A 475 4.05 1.01 10.04
N ILE A 476 2.87 0.59 9.59
CA ILE A 476 1.65 1.41 9.57
C ILE A 476 0.69 0.87 10.63
N GLU A 477 0.20 1.74 11.50
CA GLU A 477 -0.82 1.43 12.50
C GLU A 477 -1.88 2.53 12.49
N ASN A 478 -3.16 2.17 12.38
CA ASN A 478 -4.28 3.12 12.33
C ASN A 478 -4.07 4.23 11.28
N ASP A 479 -3.65 3.86 10.07
CA ASP A 479 -3.31 4.75 8.95
C ASP A 479 -2.13 5.70 9.18
N GLU A 480 -1.42 5.57 10.30
CA GLU A 480 -0.29 6.42 10.65
C GLU A 480 1.02 5.65 10.57
N LEU A 481 2.07 6.36 10.15
CA LEU A 481 3.41 5.79 10.08
C LEU A 481 4.03 5.75 11.48
N VAL A 482 4.29 4.54 11.97
CA VAL A 482 4.87 4.33 13.31
C VAL A 482 6.39 4.24 13.27
N SER A 483 6.95 3.60 12.24
CA SER A 483 8.39 3.50 12.08
C SER A 483 8.79 3.14 10.65
N THR A 484 10.02 3.50 10.28
CA THR A 484 10.62 3.17 8.99
C THR A 484 11.98 2.54 9.18
N GLU A 485 12.31 1.59 8.34
CA GLU A 485 13.63 0.99 8.22
C GLU A 485 14.05 0.97 6.75
N GLU A 486 15.24 1.48 6.45
CA GLU A 486 15.84 1.30 5.14
C GLU A 486 16.66 0.00 5.13
N LEU A 487 16.27 -0.93 4.27
CA LEU A 487 16.92 -2.22 4.08
C LEU A 487 18.05 -2.11 3.05
N PHE A 488 19.08 -2.95 3.19
CA PHE A 488 20.18 -3.09 2.22
C PHE A 488 20.96 -1.78 1.95
N ILE A 489 21.17 -0.94 2.97
CA ILE A 489 21.89 0.35 2.84
C ILE A 489 23.29 0.21 2.21
N ASN A 490 23.97 -0.92 2.44
CA ASN A 490 25.31 -1.22 1.91
C ASN A 490 25.30 -2.05 0.61
N ASP A 491 24.13 -2.38 0.09
CA ASP A 491 23.94 -3.19 -1.12
C ASP A 491 22.70 -2.70 -1.88
N ARG A 492 22.76 -1.41 -2.22
CA ARG A 492 21.67 -0.66 -2.85
C ARG A 492 21.50 -1.08 -4.31
N VAL A 493 20.25 -1.23 -4.73
CA VAL A 493 19.86 -1.50 -6.12
C VAL A 493 18.69 -0.60 -6.46
N ARG A 494 18.60 -0.11 -7.71
CA ARG A 494 17.42 0.63 -8.16
C ARG A 494 16.24 -0.32 -8.27
N LEU A 495 15.22 -0.12 -7.44
CA LEU A 495 14.08 -1.02 -7.38
C LEU A 495 12.81 -0.36 -7.94
N ARG A 496 12.08 -1.13 -8.74
CA ARG A 496 10.94 -0.70 -9.54
C ARG A 496 9.60 -1.16 -8.98
N LYS A 497 9.52 -2.35 -8.42
CA LYS A 497 8.28 -2.89 -7.85
C LYS A 497 8.62 -3.92 -6.77
N ALA A 498 7.89 -3.88 -5.66
CA ALA A 498 7.72 -4.98 -4.73
C ALA A 498 6.34 -5.62 -4.98
N VAL A 499 6.30 -6.95 -4.94
CA VAL A 499 5.07 -7.74 -5.11
C VAL A 499 5.17 -9.02 -4.29
N THR A 500 4.07 -9.47 -3.72
CA THR A 500 3.99 -10.75 -3.02
C THR A 500 3.41 -11.83 -3.93
N SER A 501 4.00 -13.02 -3.92
CA SER A 501 3.43 -14.20 -4.59
C SER A 501 2.17 -14.69 -3.86
N PRO A 502 1.37 -15.59 -4.46
CA PRO A 502 0.22 -16.17 -3.77
C PRO A 502 0.61 -16.98 -2.51
N ALA A 503 1.81 -17.58 -2.47
CA ALA A 503 2.39 -18.18 -1.26
C ALA A 503 2.91 -17.16 -0.23
N GLY A 504 2.81 -15.86 -0.49
CA GLY A 504 3.25 -14.78 0.40
C GLY A 504 4.76 -14.51 0.36
N GLU A 505 5.47 -14.97 -0.66
CA GLU A 505 6.89 -14.68 -0.82
C GLU A 505 7.10 -13.29 -1.43
N LEU A 506 8.14 -12.57 -1.00
CA LEU A 506 8.37 -11.19 -1.43
C LEU A 506 9.35 -11.13 -2.60
N TYR A 507 8.88 -10.56 -3.71
CA TYR A 507 9.66 -10.38 -4.93
C TYR A 507 9.86 -8.89 -5.25
N LEU A 508 11.00 -8.58 -5.85
CA LEU A 508 11.40 -7.25 -6.27
C LEU A 508 11.81 -7.26 -7.74
N LEU A 509 11.47 -6.18 -8.46
CA LEU A 509 11.96 -5.90 -9.80
C LEU A 509 13.02 -4.80 -9.76
N THR A 510 14.10 -4.95 -10.53
CA THR A 510 15.14 -3.91 -10.66
C THR A 510 14.92 -3.02 -11.87
N ASP A 511 15.29 -1.73 -11.76
CA ASP A 511 15.24 -0.75 -12.85
C ASP A 511 16.62 -0.55 -13.49
N GLU A 512 17.15 -1.62 -14.08
CA GLU A 512 18.50 -1.69 -14.65
C GLU A 512 18.47 -2.19 -16.10
N ALA A 513 19.57 -1.98 -16.84
CA ALA A 513 19.70 -2.51 -18.21
C ALA A 513 19.67 -4.05 -18.23
N ASP A 514 20.34 -4.68 -17.27
CA ASP A 514 20.18 -6.10 -16.93
C ASP A 514 19.16 -6.23 -15.79
N GLY A 515 17.89 -6.03 -16.13
CA GLY A 515 16.78 -6.08 -15.18
C GLY A 515 16.60 -7.48 -14.60
N LYS A 516 16.22 -7.54 -13.31
CA LYS A 516 16.16 -8.78 -12.53
C LYS A 516 14.84 -8.93 -11.80
N ILE A 517 14.46 -10.18 -11.59
CA ILE A 517 13.51 -10.60 -10.57
C ILE A 517 14.32 -11.11 -9.38
N ILE A 518 14.15 -10.47 -8.24
CA ILE A 518 14.82 -10.83 -6.98
C ILE A 518 13.77 -11.35 -6.02
N LYS A 519 14.00 -12.52 -5.42
CA LYS A 519 13.26 -13.00 -4.26
C LYS A 519 13.99 -12.58 -2.99
N LEU A 520 13.26 -12.08 -1.99
CA LEU A 520 13.80 -11.90 -0.65
C LEU A 520 13.56 -13.16 0.19
N GLU A 521 14.63 -13.68 0.76
CA GLU A 521 14.62 -14.86 1.63
C GLU A 521 15.19 -14.48 3.00
N ASN A 522 14.77 -15.19 4.06
CA ASN A 522 15.36 -15.02 5.37
C ASN A 522 16.64 -15.85 5.48
N GLY A 523 17.79 -15.19 5.48
CA GLY A 523 19.11 -15.83 5.55
C GLY A 523 19.45 -16.48 6.90
N ASN A 524 18.52 -16.49 7.86
CA ASN A 524 18.64 -17.24 9.10
C ASN A 524 18.08 -18.67 9.00
N LYS A 525 17.53 -19.06 7.85
CA LYS A 525 17.03 -20.42 7.58
C LYS A 525 18.14 -21.41 7.26
#